data_AF-A0A938QRZ4-F1
#
_entry.id   AF-A0A938QRZ4-F1
#
_cell.length_a   1.000
_cell.length_b   1.000
_cell.length_c   1.000
_cell.angle_alpha   90.00
_cell.angle_beta   90.00
_cell.angle_gamma   90.00
#
_symmetry.space_group_name_H-M   'P 1'
#
loop_
_entity.id
_entity.type
_entity.pdbx_description
1 polymer ?
#
loop_
_entity_poly.entity_id
_entity_poly.type
_entity_poly.pdbx_seq_one_letter_code
_entity_poly.pdbx_strand_id
1 'polypeptide(L)'
;MGGCIPKRIAVPRARHSVDTAENRIVRAFLDEVTALVDRVEARARQKPAAAVWQRMADDCARVRSTLAPVVRHGLWRDVGRMTHVPLSSSVLQRRREYREVLRQHLALRASARLPIDTDLVASQLLGVNDVATMYELWCFFTIVREVEALRGPPVRAGRLRADEVQVAAERGLAVVWSDGLEVAFNVTFTKRSSGERRSSSLLLRPDIVVRVLGPDGHASLHVLDAKLRVQRVREEPDDTDEERDGSSGLGFQRSDVAKMHAYRDALPSVRSAFVL
;
A
#
# COMPACT_ATOMS: atom_id res chain seq x y z
N MET A 1 38.10 -15.51 -66.85
CA MET A 1 37.70 -15.43 -65.43
C MET A 1 36.21 -15.72 -65.35
N GLY A 2 35.79 -16.89 -64.86
CA GLY A 2 34.39 -17.27 -64.75
C GLY A 2 33.78 -16.73 -63.46
N GLY A 3 32.94 -15.70 -63.55
CA GLY A 3 32.23 -15.15 -62.40
C GLY A 3 31.08 -16.05 -61.96
N CYS A 4 31.09 -16.52 -60.71
CA CYS A 4 29.97 -17.24 -60.13
C CYS A 4 28.95 -16.24 -59.55
N ILE A 5 27.72 -16.27 -60.06
CA ILE A 5 26.60 -15.46 -59.56
C ILE A 5 25.95 -16.22 -58.39
N PRO A 6 25.67 -15.57 -57.25
CA PRO A 6 25.05 -16.22 -56.09
C PRO A 6 23.61 -16.65 -56.40
N LYS A 7 23.30 -17.93 -56.13
CA LYS A 7 21.97 -18.53 -56.37
C LYS A 7 20.88 -18.01 -55.44
N ARG A 8 21.23 -17.28 -54.38
CA ARG A 8 20.29 -16.68 -53.42
C ARG A 8 20.85 -15.35 -52.94
N ILE A 9 19.98 -14.35 -52.86
CA ILE A 9 20.28 -13.03 -52.33
C ILE A 9 19.33 -12.81 -51.15
N ALA A 10 19.85 -12.34 -50.02
CA ALA A 10 19.05 -11.95 -48.88
C ALA A 10 18.34 -10.64 -49.20
N VAL A 11 17.00 -10.69 -49.32
CA VAL A 11 16.18 -9.50 -49.55
C VAL A 11 15.40 -9.20 -48.26
N PRO A 12 15.60 -8.03 -47.64
CA PRO A 12 14.79 -7.61 -46.51
C PRO A 12 13.34 -7.44 -46.95
N ARG A 13 12.41 -8.12 -46.27
CA ARG A 13 10.97 -8.02 -46.54
C ARG A 13 10.25 -7.59 -45.27
N ALA A 14 9.55 -6.45 -45.34
CA ALA A 14 8.68 -6.00 -44.28
C ALA A 14 7.52 -7.00 -44.10
N ARG A 15 7.24 -7.39 -42.85
CA ARG A 15 6.10 -8.21 -42.48
C ARG A 15 5.32 -7.47 -41.41
N HIS A 16 4.00 -7.46 -41.54
CA HIS A 16 3.14 -7.02 -40.46
C HIS A 16 3.20 -8.06 -39.34
N SER A 17 3.51 -7.60 -38.14
CA SER A 17 3.53 -8.44 -36.94
C SER A 17 2.79 -7.69 -35.84
N VAL A 18 1.94 -8.41 -35.12
CA VAL A 18 1.34 -7.91 -33.87
C VAL A 18 2.28 -8.12 -32.68
N ASP A 19 3.39 -8.83 -32.87
CA ASP A 19 4.40 -9.08 -31.85
C ASP A 19 5.30 -7.87 -31.62
N THR A 20 4.75 -6.83 -31.01
CA THR A 20 5.47 -5.60 -30.68
C THR A 20 5.70 -5.49 -29.18
N ALA A 21 6.67 -4.68 -28.75
CA ALA A 21 6.98 -4.49 -27.33
C ALA A 21 5.78 -3.91 -26.55
N GLU A 22 4.99 -3.07 -27.21
CA GLU A 22 3.73 -2.50 -26.75
C GLU A 22 2.70 -3.61 -26.45
N ASN A 23 2.44 -4.47 -27.43
CA ASN A 23 1.46 -5.55 -27.29
C ASN A 23 1.90 -6.60 -26.29
N ARG A 24 3.21 -6.84 -26.15
CA ARG A 24 3.78 -7.72 -25.11
C ARG A 24 3.51 -7.17 -23.70
N ILE A 25 3.56 -5.86 -23.47
CA ILE A 25 3.14 -5.27 -22.18
C ILE A 25 1.65 -5.49 -21.94
N VAL A 26 0.81 -5.22 -22.94
CA VAL A 26 -0.64 -5.38 -22.77
C VAL A 26 -0.97 -6.83 -22.41
N ARG A 27 -0.36 -7.80 -23.12
CA ARG A 27 -0.49 -9.22 -22.80
C ARG A 27 -0.03 -9.52 -21.37
N ALA A 28 1.16 -9.05 -20.99
CA ALA A 28 1.70 -9.27 -19.65
C ALA A 28 0.80 -8.69 -18.54
N PHE A 29 0.24 -7.49 -18.76
CA PHE A 29 -0.71 -6.88 -17.85
C PHE A 29 -2.01 -7.67 -17.72
N LEU A 30 -2.58 -8.13 -18.85
CA LEU A 30 -3.78 -8.97 -18.84
C LEU A 30 -3.54 -10.29 -18.12
N ASP A 31 -2.40 -10.94 -18.35
CA ASP A 31 -1.99 -12.17 -17.66
C ASP A 31 -1.87 -11.91 -16.13
N GLU A 32 -1.24 -10.80 -15.73
CA GLU A 32 -1.06 -10.43 -14.32
C GLU A 32 -2.39 -10.13 -13.63
N VAL A 33 -3.28 -9.33 -14.25
CA VAL A 33 -4.61 -9.01 -13.70
C VAL A 33 -5.50 -10.25 -13.63
N THR A 34 -5.51 -11.09 -14.65
CA THR A 34 -6.30 -12.34 -14.65
C THR A 34 -5.85 -13.22 -13.50
N ALA A 35 -4.53 -13.40 -13.36
CA ALA A 35 -3.98 -14.22 -12.29
C ALA A 35 -4.27 -13.62 -10.91
N LEU A 36 -4.25 -12.28 -10.77
CA LEU A 36 -4.63 -11.59 -9.55
C LEU A 36 -6.09 -11.88 -9.17
N VAL A 37 -7.02 -11.64 -10.10
CA VAL A 37 -8.46 -11.85 -9.90
C VAL A 37 -8.77 -13.29 -9.49
N ASP A 38 -8.12 -14.27 -10.12
CA ASP A 38 -8.33 -15.68 -9.79
C ASP A 38 -7.84 -16.03 -8.38
N ARG A 39 -6.69 -15.49 -7.95
CA ARG A 39 -6.17 -15.72 -6.60
C ARG A 39 -7.02 -15.00 -5.54
N VAL A 40 -7.45 -13.76 -5.80
CA VAL A 40 -8.37 -13.01 -4.92
C VAL A 40 -9.68 -13.78 -4.74
N GLU A 41 -10.30 -14.22 -5.83
CA GLU A 41 -11.56 -14.96 -5.76
C GLU A 41 -11.41 -16.26 -4.99
N ALA A 42 -10.36 -17.03 -5.26
CA ALA A 42 -10.08 -18.28 -4.55
C ALA A 42 -9.95 -18.04 -3.04
N ARG A 43 -9.29 -16.95 -2.63
CA ARG A 43 -9.14 -16.58 -1.23
C ARG A 43 -10.45 -16.14 -0.60
N ALA A 44 -11.24 -15.34 -1.31
CA ALA A 44 -12.53 -14.86 -0.85
C ALA A 44 -13.52 -16.01 -0.62
N ARG A 45 -13.54 -16.99 -1.51
CA ARG A 45 -14.37 -18.20 -1.39
C ARG A 45 -14.02 -19.10 -0.21
N GLN A 46 -12.81 -19.01 0.35
CA GLN A 46 -12.41 -19.75 1.55
C GLN A 46 -12.96 -19.14 2.86
N LYS A 47 -13.47 -17.90 2.83
CA LYS A 47 -14.01 -17.19 4.00
C LYS A 47 -15.45 -16.70 3.78
N PRO A 48 -16.40 -17.56 3.37
CA PRO A 48 -17.73 -17.13 2.94
C PRO A 48 -18.61 -16.60 4.07
N ALA A 49 -18.21 -16.79 5.34
CA ALA A 49 -18.99 -16.40 6.51
C ALA A 49 -19.14 -14.88 6.70
N ALA A 50 -18.25 -14.06 6.11
CA ALA A 50 -18.35 -12.61 6.19
C ALA A 50 -18.86 -12.04 4.85
N ALA A 51 -19.89 -11.18 4.92
CA ALA A 51 -20.53 -10.55 3.74
C ALA A 51 -19.54 -9.81 2.83
N VAL A 52 -18.46 -9.26 3.40
CA VAL A 52 -17.39 -8.59 2.65
C VAL A 52 -16.68 -9.55 1.68
N TRP A 53 -16.38 -10.78 2.12
CA TRP A 53 -15.72 -11.77 1.27
C TRP A 53 -16.64 -12.31 0.17
N GLN A 54 -17.94 -12.40 0.43
CA GLN A 54 -18.91 -12.75 -0.61
C GLN A 54 -18.97 -11.67 -1.70
N ARG A 55 -19.10 -10.40 -1.31
CA ARG A 55 -19.06 -9.27 -2.26
C ARG A 55 -17.75 -9.25 -3.06
N MET A 56 -16.61 -9.47 -2.41
CA MET A 56 -15.32 -9.55 -3.07
C MET A 56 -15.27 -10.67 -4.13
N ALA A 57 -15.84 -11.85 -3.83
CA ALA A 57 -15.92 -12.94 -4.79
C ALA A 57 -16.82 -12.60 -5.98
N ASP A 58 -17.97 -11.97 -5.73
CA ASP A 58 -18.89 -11.53 -6.78
C ASP A 58 -18.25 -10.46 -7.68
N ASP A 59 -17.53 -9.51 -7.07
CA ASP A 59 -16.75 -8.48 -7.78
C ASP A 59 -15.70 -9.12 -8.69
N CYS A 60 -14.94 -10.09 -8.17
CA CYS A 60 -13.96 -10.84 -8.96
C CYS A 60 -14.60 -11.61 -10.12
N ALA A 61 -15.77 -12.21 -9.91
CA ALA A 61 -16.51 -12.90 -10.96
C ALA A 61 -16.94 -11.94 -12.08
N ARG A 62 -17.41 -10.73 -11.74
CA ARG A 62 -17.75 -9.67 -12.71
C ARG A 62 -16.53 -9.17 -13.47
N VAL A 63 -15.40 -8.95 -12.79
CA VAL A 63 -14.16 -8.55 -13.46
C VAL A 63 -13.70 -9.64 -14.43
N ARG A 64 -13.73 -10.92 -14.03
CA ARG A 64 -13.36 -12.03 -14.90
C ARG A 64 -14.26 -12.12 -16.14
N SER A 65 -15.59 -11.97 -15.98
CA SER A 65 -16.51 -12.01 -17.12
C SER A 65 -16.28 -10.87 -18.09
N THR A 66 -15.91 -9.69 -17.58
CA THR A 66 -15.57 -8.51 -18.38
C THR A 66 -14.25 -8.68 -19.14
N LEU A 67 -13.23 -9.29 -18.52
CA LEU A 67 -11.92 -9.51 -19.15
C LEU A 67 -11.90 -10.69 -20.13
N ALA A 68 -12.77 -11.69 -19.96
CA ALA A 68 -12.73 -12.93 -20.73
C ALA A 68 -12.73 -12.74 -22.26
N PRO A 69 -13.54 -11.86 -22.88
CA PRO A 69 -13.51 -11.63 -24.33
C PRO A 69 -12.17 -11.09 -24.81
N VAL A 70 -11.55 -10.21 -24.02
CA VAL A 70 -10.26 -9.59 -24.35
C VAL A 70 -9.15 -10.62 -24.25
N VAL A 71 -9.06 -11.34 -23.13
CA VAL A 71 -8.00 -12.34 -22.89
C VAL A 71 -8.07 -13.52 -23.88
N ARG A 72 -9.28 -13.90 -24.32
CA ARG A 72 -9.48 -15.00 -25.28
C ARG A 72 -9.29 -14.57 -26.74
N HIS A 73 -9.02 -13.30 -27.01
CA HIS A 73 -8.89 -12.81 -28.37
C HIS A 73 -7.71 -13.47 -29.10
N GLY A 74 -7.93 -13.86 -30.37
CA GLY A 74 -6.94 -14.61 -31.15
C GLY A 74 -5.60 -13.89 -31.35
N LEU A 75 -5.58 -12.56 -31.24
CA LEU A 75 -4.38 -11.72 -31.36
C LEU A 75 -3.25 -12.17 -30.42
N TRP A 76 -3.56 -12.64 -29.21
CA TRP A 76 -2.53 -13.00 -28.23
C TRP A 76 -1.75 -14.27 -28.57
N ARG A 77 -2.24 -15.08 -29.53
CA ARG A 77 -1.52 -16.25 -30.03
C ARG A 77 -0.21 -15.86 -30.72
N ASP A 78 -0.19 -14.70 -31.37
CA ASP A 78 0.93 -14.22 -32.16
C ASP A 78 1.77 -13.14 -31.45
N VAL A 79 1.46 -12.82 -30.18
CA VAL A 79 2.22 -11.87 -29.36
C VAL A 79 3.14 -12.65 -28.41
N GLY A 80 4.43 -12.36 -28.36
CA GLY A 80 5.39 -13.03 -27.50
C GLY A 80 5.24 -12.70 -26.01
N ARG A 81 6.10 -13.29 -25.17
CA ARG A 81 6.21 -12.91 -23.76
C ARG A 81 7.01 -11.62 -23.61
N MET A 82 6.63 -10.78 -22.66
CA MET A 82 7.43 -9.63 -22.26
C MET A 82 8.67 -10.11 -21.49
N THR A 83 9.88 -9.76 -21.98
CA THR A 83 11.15 -10.08 -21.31
C THR A 83 11.73 -8.90 -20.54
N HIS A 84 11.38 -7.68 -20.92
CA HIS A 84 11.76 -6.43 -20.27
C HIS A 84 10.66 -5.38 -20.51
N VAL A 85 10.60 -4.36 -19.66
CA VAL A 85 9.65 -3.24 -19.85
C VAL A 85 10.26 -2.23 -20.83
N PRO A 86 9.70 -2.06 -22.04
CA PRO A 86 10.21 -1.13 -23.06
C PRO A 86 9.87 0.35 -22.74
N LEU A 87 10.43 0.90 -21.66
CA LEU A 87 10.23 2.30 -21.25
C LEU A 87 10.68 3.32 -22.32
N SER A 88 11.55 2.91 -23.24
CA SER A 88 12.05 3.72 -24.35
C SER A 88 11.14 3.76 -25.58
N SER A 89 10.02 3.01 -25.61
CA SER A 89 9.13 3.01 -26.77
C SER A 89 8.30 4.31 -26.82
N SER A 90 8.43 5.06 -27.92
CA SER A 90 7.66 6.28 -28.17
C SER A 90 6.17 6.00 -28.41
N VAL A 91 5.81 4.81 -28.91
CA VAL A 91 4.41 4.43 -29.16
C VAL A 91 3.66 4.25 -27.84
N LEU A 92 4.24 3.52 -26.87
CA LEU A 92 3.69 3.40 -25.51
C LEU A 92 3.46 4.75 -24.83
N GLN A 93 4.37 5.71 -25.03
CA GLN A 93 4.29 7.01 -24.38
C GLN A 93 3.27 7.94 -25.05
N ARG A 94 3.14 7.87 -26.38
CA ARG A 94 2.30 8.80 -27.16
C ARG A 94 0.87 8.32 -27.37
N ARG A 95 0.62 7.02 -27.48
CA ARG A 95 -0.73 6.47 -27.65
C ARG A 95 -1.43 6.33 -26.30
N ARG A 96 -2.57 6.99 -26.15
CA ARG A 96 -3.31 7.10 -24.89
C ARG A 96 -3.66 5.73 -24.31
N GLU A 97 -4.08 4.81 -25.16
CA GLU A 97 -4.56 3.47 -24.82
C GLU A 97 -3.44 2.64 -24.20
N TYR A 98 -2.27 2.63 -24.85
CA TYR A 98 -1.09 1.93 -24.34
C TYR A 98 -0.52 2.58 -23.09
N ARG A 99 -0.53 3.91 -23.03
CA ARG A 99 -0.06 4.65 -21.85
C ARG A 99 -0.90 4.33 -20.62
N GLU A 100 -2.21 4.19 -20.77
CA GLU A 100 -3.09 3.84 -19.65
C GLU A 100 -2.80 2.42 -19.16
N VAL A 101 -2.64 1.44 -20.06
CA VAL A 101 -2.28 0.07 -19.68
C VAL A 101 -0.91 0.04 -18.98
N LEU A 102 0.09 0.77 -19.49
CA LEU A 102 1.39 0.88 -18.85
C LEU A 102 1.29 1.51 -17.45
N ARG A 103 0.50 2.58 -17.30
CA ARG A 103 0.26 3.24 -16.00
C ARG A 103 -0.34 2.27 -14.99
N GLN A 104 -1.37 1.53 -15.38
CA GLN A 104 -2.02 0.54 -14.51
C GLN A 104 -1.10 -0.65 -14.18
N HIS A 105 -0.32 -1.12 -15.16
CA HIS A 105 0.67 -2.18 -14.93
C HIS A 105 1.76 -1.75 -13.93
N LEU A 106 2.27 -0.53 -14.06
CA LEU A 106 3.24 0.02 -13.12
C LEU A 106 2.63 0.26 -11.74
N ALA A 107 1.41 0.80 -11.67
CA ALA A 107 0.69 1.00 -10.41
C ALA A 107 0.48 -0.33 -9.68
N LEU A 108 0.01 -1.37 -10.38
CA LEU A 108 -0.18 -2.71 -9.82
C LEU A 108 1.12 -3.28 -9.23
N ARG A 109 2.24 -3.11 -9.93
CA ARG A 109 3.55 -3.59 -9.47
C ARG A 109 4.16 -2.73 -8.36
N ALA A 110 3.86 -1.44 -8.34
CA ALA A 110 4.25 -0.50 -7.29
C ALA A 110 3.44 -0.72 -6.01
N SER A 111 2.14 -1.05 -6.10
CA SER A 111 1.34 -1.47 -4.94
C SER A 111 1.91 -2.70 -4.22
N ALA A 112 2.74 -3.51 -4.91
CA ALA A 112 3.46 -4.63 -4.32
C ALA A 112 4.84 -4.25 -3.69
N ARG A 113 5.32 -3.01 -3.86
CA ARG A 113 6.63 -2.53 -3.40
C ARG A 113 6.55 -1.06 -2.94
N LEU A 114 6.50 -0.84 -1.63
CA LEU A 114 6.53 0.51 -1.03
C LEU A 114 7.73 1.37 -1.52
N PRO A 115 7.63 2.73 -1.53
CA PRO A 115 6.65 3.61 -0.87
C PRO A 115 5.46 3.97 -1.79
N ILE A 116 4.23 3.68 -1.35
CA ILE A 116 2.99 3.91 -2.12
C ILE A 116 2.48 5.33 -1.84
N ASP A 117 1.97 6.00 -2.88
CA ASP A 117 1.21 7.25 -2.79
C ASP A 117 0.05 7.13 -1.78
N THR A 118 0.03 8.01 -0.78
CA THR A 118 -0.97 8.05 0.30
C THR A 118 -2.42 8.08 -0.20
N ASP A 119 -2.68 8.69 -1.35
CA ASP A 119 -4.04 8.77 -1.92
C ASP A 119 -4.48 7.43 -2.52
N LEU A 120 -3.51 6.66 -3.03
CA LEU A 120 -3.73 5.30 -3.51
C LEU A 120 -3.96 4.33 -2.33
N VAL A 121 -3.24 4.53 -1.22
CA VAL A 121 -3.42 3.76 0.03
C VAL A 121 -4.82 3.99 0.61
N ALA A 122 -5.29 5.24 0.70
CA ALA A 122 -6.61 5.56 1.23
C ALA A 122 -7.76 4.97 0.39
N SER A 123 -7.62 4.92 -0.93
CA SER A 123 -8.64 4.40 -1.85
C SER A 123 -8.60 2.87 -2.04
N GLN A 124 -7.43 2.22 -1.92
CA GLN A 124 -7.27 0.77 -2.12
C GLN A 124 -7.33 -0.06 -0.84
N LEU A 125 -7.11 0.52 0.35
CA LEU A 125 -7.18 -0.21 1.63
C LEU A 125 -8.61 -0.55 2.09
N LEU A 126 -9.64 -0.02 1.42
CA LEU A 126 -11.06 -0.14 1.79
C LEU A 126 -11.63 -1.57 1.79
N GLY A 127 -10.83 -2.59 1.46
CA GLY A 127 -11.31 -3.95 1.23
C GLY A 127 -11.30 -4.92 2.41
N VAL A 128 -10.31 -4.89 3.34
CA VAL A 128 -10.07 -6.06 4.23
C VAL A 128 -9.53 -5.77 5.65
N ASN A 129 -9.07 -4.56 5.99
CA ASN A 129 -8.60 -4.25 7.36
C ASN A 129 -9.72 -3.57 8.19
N ASP A 130 -9.69 -3.74 9.52
CA ASP A 130 -10.54 -2.95 10.43
C ASP A 130 -10.31 -1.45 10.18
N VAL A 131 -11.39 -0.66 10.15
CA VAL A 131 -11.36 0.77 9.80
C VAL A 131 -10.39 1.53 10.72
N ALA A 132 -10.28 1.09 11.98
CA ALA A 132 -9.30 1.60 12.94
C ALA A 132 -7.86 1.37 12.49
N THR A 133 -7.47 0.14 12.14
CA THR A 133 -6.12 -0.18 11.64
C THR A 133 -5.80 0.55 10.34
N MET A 134 -6.81 0.77 9.50
CA MET A 134 -6.67 1.56 8.27
C MET A 134 -6.29 3.00 8.58
N TYR A 135 -6.95 3.61 9.57
CA TYR A 135 -6.62 4.95 10.04
C TYR A 135 -5.22 5.02 10.66
N GLU A 136 -4.83 4.05 11.49
CA GLU A 136 -3.49 3.95 12.05
C GLU A 136 -2.41 3.90 10.94
N LEU A 137 -2.63 3.10 9.89
CA LEU A 137 -1.72 3.02 8.74
C LEU A 137 -1.68 4.31 7.93
N TRP A 138 -2.83 4.96 7.75
CA TRP A 138 -2.88 6.25 7.10
C TRP A 138 -2.07 7.30 7.88
N CYS A 139 -2.24 7.39 9.20
CA CYS A 139 -1.42 8.26 10.05
C CYS A 139 0.07 7.93 9.94
N PHE A 140 0.44 6.65 9.93
CA PHE A 140 1.82 6.21 9.77
C PHE A 140 2.42 6.71 8.45
N PHE A 141 1.74 6.52 7.31
CA PHE A 141 2.24 6.98 6.01
C PHE A 141 2.25 8.49 5.89
N THR A 142 1.27 9.18 6.47
CA THR A 142 1.27 10.64 6.56
C THR A 142 2.55 11.14 7.26
N ILE A 143 2.90 10.58 8.42
CA ILE A 143 4.14 10.96 9.12
C ILE A 143 5.39 10.64 8.28
N VAL A 144 5.46 9.45 7.67
CA VAL A 144 6.58 9.08 6.80
C VAL A 144 6.77 10.10 5.67
N ARG A 145 5.67 10.55 5.05
CA ARG A 145 5.69 11.53 3.97
C ARG A 145 6.16 12.90 4.43
N GLU A 146 5.67 13.37 5.58
CA GLU A 146 6.12 14.65 6.14
C GLU A 146 7.62 14.61 6.52
N VAL A 147 8.10 13.48 7.05
CA VAL A 147 9.53 13.29 7.32
C VAL A 147 10.33 13.26 6.02
N GLU A 148 9.86 12.55 5.00
CA GLU A 148 10.51 12.49 3.67
C GLU A 148 10.56 13.88 3.01
N ALA A 149 9.52 14.69 3.12
CA ALA A 149 9.52 16.07 2.64
C ALA A 149 10.59 16.93 3.32
N LEU A 150 10.89 16.67 4.60
CA LEU A 150 11.89 17.41 5.38
C LEU A 150 13.31 16.87 5.23
N ARG A 151 13.48 15.56 5.06
CA ARG A 151 14.77 14.86 5.12
C ARG A 151 15.23 14.26 3.80
N GLY A 152 14.36 14.26 2.78
CA GLY A 152 14.57 13.51 1.56
C GLY A 152 14.27 12.01 1.72
N PRO A 153 14.62 11.20 0.71
CA PRO A 153 14.20 9.81 0.63
C PRO A 153 14.83 8.95 1.75
N PRO A 154 14.10 7.93 2.25
CA PRO A 154 14.62 7.03 3.27
C PRO A 154 15.71 6.10 2.73
N VAL A 155 16.65 5.71 3.60
CA VAL A 155 17.71 4.73 3.27
C VAL A 155 17.24 3.29 3.41
N ARG A 156 16.21 3.05 4.24
CA ARG A 156 15.61 1.72 4.42
C ARG A 156 14.12 1.86 4.66
N ALA A 157 13.31 1.15 3.89
CA ALA A 157 11.89 1.00 4.14
C ALA A 157 11.56 -0.48 4.35
N GLY A 158 10.83 -0.78 5.42
CA GLY A 158 10.26 -2.12 5.63
C GLY A 158 9.25 -2.47 4.52
N ARG A 159 9.13 -3.76 4.22
CA ARG A 159 8.14 -4.22 3.24
C ARG A 159 6.81 -4.49 3.94
N LEU A 160 5.73 -3.95 3.39
CA LEU A 160 4.40 -4.47 3.71
C LEU A 160 4.28 -5.88 3.14
N ARG A 161 3.60 -6.78 3.87
CA ARG A 161 3.14 -8.03 3.28
C ARG A 161 1.83 -7.75 2.59
N ALA A 162 1.91 -7.52 1.28
CA ALA A 162 0.75 -7.53 0.42
C ALA A 162 0.50 -8.97 -0.05
N ASP A 163 -0.67 -9.50 0.29
CA ASP A 163 -1.32 -10.57 -0.48
C ASP A 163 -2.26 -9.91 -1.51
N GLU A 164 -2.77 -10.67 -2.49
CA GLU A 164 -3.63 -10.16 -3.58
C GLU A 164 -4.80 -9.29 -3.10
N VAL A 165 -5.29 -9.61 -1.89
CA VAL A 165 -6.53 -9.06 -1.32
C VAL A 165 -6.27 -8.23 -0.07
N GLN A 166 -5.10 -8.35 0.54
CA GLN A 166 -4.84 -7.76 1.85
C GLN A 166 -3.43 -7.21 1.93
N VAL A 167 -3.34 -5.91 2.16
CA VAL A 167 -2.11 -5.27 2.62
C VAL A 167 -2.08 -5.40 4.14
N ALA A 168 -1.20 -6.28 4.63
CA ALA A 168 -0.93 -6.44 6.04
C ALA A 168 0.41 -5.76 6.37
N ALA A 169 0.36 -4.71 7.18
CA ALA A 169 1.57 -4.21 7.80
C ALA A 169 2.04 -5.20 8.87
N GLU A 170 3.25 -5.73 8.69
CA GLU A 170 3.86 -6.52 9.75
C GLU A 170 4.15 -5.61 10.95
N ARG A 171 4.00 -6.17 12.15
CA ARG A 171 4.40 -5.49 13.39
C ARG A 171 5.87 -5.11 13.31
N GLY A 172 6.18 -3.84 13.61
CA GLY A 172 7.54 -3.33 13.50
C GLY A 172 7.96 -2.96 12.08
N LEU A 173 7.02 -2.76 11.15
CA LEU A 173 7.27 -2.04 9.90
C LEU A 173 7.94 -0.72 10.24
N ALA A 174 9.12 -0.46 9.67
CA ALA A 174 9.91 0.72 9.99
C ALA A 174 10.52 1.33 8.74
N VAL A 175 10.54 2.66 8.69
CA VAL A 175 11.23 3.46 7.68
C VAL A 175 12.35 4.22 8.38
N VAL A 176 13.55 4.22 7.80
CA VAL A 176 14.77 4.79 8.40
C VAL A 176 15.45 5.73 7.43
N TRP A 177 15.92 6.86 7.95
CA TRP A 177 16.66 7.89 7.24
C TRP A 177 18.15 7.87 7.59
N SER A 178 18.95 8.56 6.77
CA SER A 178 20.41 8.55 6.85
C SER A 178 20.97 9.12 8.15
N ASP A 179 20.23 10.02 8.81
CA ASP A 179 20.56 10.61 10.11
C ASP A 179 20.19 9.72 11.30
N GLY A 180 19.69 8.51 11.04
CA GLY A 180 19.31 7.54 12.05
C GLY A 180 17.89 7.75 12.60
N LEU A 181 17.11 8.69 12.07
CA LEU A 181 15.68 8.81 12.36
C LEU A 181 14.93 7.57 11.85
N GLU A 182 14.01 7.06 12.66
CA GLU A 182 13.18 5.90 12.33
C GLU A 182 11.72 6.15 12.69
N VAL A 183 10.81 5.90 11.75
CA VAL A 183 9.36 5.88 11.99
C VAL A 183 8.91 4.44 11.92
N ALA A 184 8.33 3.91 12.99
CA ALA A 184 7.96 2.51 13.12
C ALA A 184 6.50 2.32 13.54
N PHE A 185 5.84 1.32 12.94
CA PHE A 185 4.44 0.98 13.15
C PHE A 185 4.29 -0.21 14.11
N ASN A 186 3.41 -0.08 15.10
CA ASN A 186 3.00 -1.16 16.00
C ASN A 186 4.18 -1.89 16.68
N VAL A 187 5.16 -1.12 17.17
CA VAL A 187 6.34 -1.65 17.87
C VAL A 187 5.94 -2.14 19.26
N THR A 188 6.39 -3.34 19.63
CA THR A 188 6.11 -3.90 20.96
C THR A 188 7.24 -3.62 21.95
N PHE A 189 6.88 -3.04 23.08
CA PHE A 189 7.75 -2.80 24.23
C PHE A 189 7.42 -3.79 25.34
N THR A 190 8.44 -4.41 25.92
CA THR A 190 8.28 -5.39 27.01
C THR A 190 9.39 -5.25 28.04
N LYS A 191 9.21 -5.84 29.23
CA LYS A 191 10.27 -5.94 30.25
C LYS A 191 11.50 -6.72 29.79
N ARG A 192 11.31 -7.66 28.86
CA ARG A 192 12.36 -8.53 28.31
C ARG A 192 13.15 -7.85 27.19
N SER A 193 12.58 -6.84 26.57
CA SER A 193 13.27 -6.05 25.54
C SER A 193 14.43 -5.29 26.19
N SER A 194 15.56 -5.22 25.49
CA SER A 194 16.73 -4.42 25.90
C SER A 194 16.75 -3.06 25.21
N GLY A 195 17.55 -2.14 25.74
CA GLY A 195 17.73 -0.80 25.20
C GLY A 195 16.45 0.03 25.19
N GLU A 196 16.24 0.80 24.12
CA GLU A 196 15.15 1.76 23.96
C GLU A 196 13.77 1.11 23.85
N ARG A 197 13.72 -0.18 23.51
CA ARG A 197 12.45 -0.94 23.42
C ARG A 197 12.01 -1.55 24.75
N ARG A 198 12.75 -1.28 25.84
CA ARG A 198 12.45 -1.77 27.18
C ARG A 198 11.28 -1.00 27.79
N SER A 199 10.36 -1.75 28.37
CA SER A 199 9.33 -1.20 29.26
C SER A 199 9.65 -1.57 30.71
N SER A 200 9.38 -0.68 31.65
CA SER A 200 9.64 -0.89 33.08
C SER A 200 8.62 -1.84 33.72
N SER A 201 7.37 -1.77 33.31
CA SER A 201 6.24 -2.37 34.04
C SER A 201 5.23 -3.13 33.17
N LEU A 202 5.02 -2.71 31.92
CA LEU A 202 3.88 -3.14 31.09
C LEU A 202 4.31 -3.63 29.71
N LEU A 203 3.48 -4.47 29.07
CA LEU A 203 3.58 -4.67 27.64
C LEU A 203 2.82 -3.53 26.95
N LEU A 204 3.51 -2.73 26.14
CA LEU A 204 2.94 -1.56 25.48
C LEU A 204 3.17 -1.62 23.98
N ARG A 205 2.20 -1.12 23.23
CA ARG A 205 2.19 -1.09 21.76
C ARG A 205 1.57 0.23 21.31
N PRO A 206 2.37 1.30 21.22
CA PRO A 206 1.96 2.50 20.51
C PRO A 206 1.77 2.18 19.03
N ASP A 207 0.78 2.83 18.40
CA ASP A 207 0.48 2.62 16.98
C ASP A 207 1.66 3.08 16.11
N ILE A 208 2.26 4.22 16.47
CA ILE A 208 3.41 4.80 15.77
C ILE A 208 4.48 5.23 16.77
N VAL A 209 5.74 4.97 16.45
CA VAL A 209 6.90 5.41 17.22
C VAL A 209 7.88 6.10 16.28
N VAL A 210 8.23 7.35 16.59
CA VAL A 210 9.32 8.09 15.94
C VAL A 210 10.53 8.06 16.86
N ARG A 211 11.59 7.39 16.43
CA ARG A 211 12.89 7.36 17.11
C ARG A 211 13.80 8.38 16.44
N VAL A 212 14.34 9.30 17.23
CA VAL A 212 15.30 10.31 16.78
C VAL A 212 16.60 10.07 17.52
N LEU A 213 17.72 10.04 16.79
CA LEU A 213 19.04 9.95 17.40
C LEU A 213 19.54 11.36 17.74
N GLY A 214 19.83 11.60 19.02
CA GLY A 214 20.41 12.86 19.46
C GLY A 214 21.90 12.96 19.11
N PRO A 215 22.48 14.19 19.12
CA PRO A 215 23.91 14.40 18.86
C PRO A 215 24.81 13.65 19.86
N ASP A 216 24.31 13.41 21.07
CA ASP A 216 25.03 12.69 22.14
C ASP A 216 24.98 11.15 21.96
N GLY A 217 24.40 10.65 20.87
CA GLY A 217 24.25 9.22 20.59
C GLY A 217 23.10 8.53 21.33
N HIS A 218 22.37 9.26 22.18
CA HIS A 218 21.17 8.75 22.85
C HIS A 218 19.93 8.93 21.96
N ALA A 219 19.11 7.89 21.79
CA ALA A 219 17.85 8.04 21.08
C ALA A 219 16.71 8.49 22.00
N SER A 220 15.86 9.35 21.46
CA SER A 220 14.58 9.74 22.02
C SER A 220 13.44 9.16 21.22
N LEU A 221 12.41 8.69 21.91
CA LEU A 221 11.18 8.17 21.32
C LEU A 221 10.05 9.18 21.47
N HIS A 222 9.31 9.37 20.38
CA HIS A 222 8.06 10.09 20.35
C HIS A 222 6.98 9.10 19.94
N VAL A 223 5.99 8.87 20.79
CA VAL A 223 4.94 7.88 20.55
C VAL A 223 3.66 8.58 20.11
N LEU A 224 2.97 8.02 19.13
CA LEU A 224 1.71 8.53 18.62
C LEU A 224 0.68 7.41 18.55
N ASP A 225 -0.54 7.71 18.98
CA ASP A 225 -1.67 6.78 19.05
C ASP A 225 -2.79 7.34 18.20
N ALA A 226 -3.19 6.63 17.15
CA ALA A 226 -4.17 7.10 16.18
C ALA A 226 -5.58 6.71 16.64
N LYS A 227 -6.46 7.69 16.76
CA LYS A 227 -7.85 7.49 17.20
C LYS A 227 -8.83 7.94 16.14
N LEU A 228 -9.39 6.97 15.41
CA LEU A 228 -10.48 7.25 14.49
C LEU A 228 -11.78 7.55 15.26
N ARG A 229 -12.29 8.77 15.12
CA ARG A 229 -13.59 9.19 15.68
C ARG A 229 -14.54 9.54 14.55
N VAL A 230 -15.49 8.65 14.26
CA VAL A 230 -16.48 8.85 13.19
C VAL A 230 -17.63 9.69 13.72
N GLN A 231 -17.83 10.88 13.15
CA GLN A 231 -19.05 11.66 13.33
C GLN A 231 -20.16 11.02 12.48
N ARG A 232 -21.29 10.67 13.09
CA ARG A 232 -22.52 10.45 12.32
C ARG A 232 -23.09 11.84 12.03
N VAL A 233 -22.88 12.33 10.81
CA VAL A 233 -23.64 13.49 10.32
C VAL A 233 -25.10 13.03 10.28
N ARG A 234 -25.93 13.53 11.19
CA ARG A 234 -27.38 13.42 11.05
C ARG A 234 -27.75 14.42 9.95
N GLU A 235 -28.20 13.90 8.82
CA GLU A 235 -28.96 14.70 7.88
C GLU A 235 -30.36 14.91 8.48
N GLU A 236 -30.80 16.17 8.44
CA GLU A 236 -32.10 16.76 8.82
C GLU A 236 -32.24 17.41 10.22
N PRO A 237 -32.80 18.65 10.27
CA PRO A 237 -33.16 19.34 11.50
C PRO A 237 -34.55 18.85 11.95
N ASP A 238 -34.62 18.25 13.13
CA ASP A 238 -35.91 18.03 13.80
C ASP A 238 -35.98 19.02 14.97
N ASP A 239 -36.88 20.00 14.82
CA ASP A 239 -37.24 20.96 15.86
C ASP A 239 -37.96 20.22 16.98
N THR A 240 -37.20 19.64 17.91
CA THR A 240 -37.71 19.31 19.23
C THR A 240 -36.62 19.57 20.27
N ASP A 241 -36.82 20.66 21.02
CA ASP A 241 -36.13 20.96 22.26
C ASP A 241 -36.35 19.83 23.27
N GLU A 242 -35.40 18.90 23.36
CA GLU A 242 -35.19 18.09 24.55
C GLU A 242 -33.71 18.10 24.92
N GLU A 243 -33.45 18.59 26.14
CA GLU A 243 -32.16 18.63 26.81
C GLU A 243 -31.38 17.31 26.63
N ARG A 244 -30.32 17.34 25.81
CA ARG A 244 -29.29 16.29 25.79
C ARG A 244 -27.94 16.86 26.18
N ASP A 245 -27.72 16.88 27.48
CA ASP A 245 -26.39 16.77 28.05
C ASP A 245 -25.78 15.44 27.61
N GLY A 246 -24.72 15.50 26.82
CA GLY A 246 -24.16 14.32 26.17
C GLY A 246 -23.02 14.64 25.22
N SER A 247 -22.03 15.40 25.71
CA SER A 247 -20.68 15.54 25.15
C SER A 247 -20.60 15.31 23.63
N SER A 248 -21.20 16.23 22.88
CA SER A 248 -21.02 16.32 21.44
C SER A 248 -19.54 16.53 21.15
N GLY A 249 -19.08 15.76 20.17
CA GLY A 249 -17.68 15.37 20.01
C GLY A 249 -16.73 16.54 19.77
N LEU A 250 -15.58 16.46 20.45
CA LEU A 250 -14.25 17.01 20.11
C LEU A 250 -13.28 16.98 21.33
N GLY A 251 -13.73 16.54 22.51
CA GLY A 251 -12.88 16.47 23.71
C GLY A 251 -12.01 15.21 23.84
N PHE A 252 -10.80 15.35 24.39
CA PHE A 252 -9.96 14.21 24.80
C PHE A 252 -10.71 13.33 25.82
N GLN A 253 -10.73 12.00 25.62
CA GLN A 253 -11.28 11.11 26.64
C GLN A 253 -10.24 10.89 27.74
N ARG A 254 -10.69 10.75 29.00
CA ARG A 254 -9.79 10.44 30.12
C ARG A 254 -8.95 9.18 29.88
N SER A 255 -9.50 8.21 29.18
CA SER A 255 -8.80 6.99 28.76
C SER A 255 -7.63 7.26 27.81
N ASP A 256 -7.77 8.22 26.88
CA ASP A 256 -6.71 8.59 25.94
C ASP A 256 -5.53 9.24 26.69
N VAL A 257 -5.83 10.15 27.62
CA VAL A 257 -4.82 10.81 28.48
C VAL A 257 -4.10 9.79 29.35
N ALA A 258 -4.83 8.86 29.98
CA ALA A 258 -4.24 7.79 30.79
C ALA A 258 -3.30 6.90 29.96
N LYS A 259 -3.65 6.59 28.70
CA LYS A 259 -2.79 5.83 27.78
C LYS A 259 -1.48 6.59 27.49
N MET A 260 -1.54 7.90 27.29
CA MET A 260 -0.35 8.72 27.04
C MET A 260 0.58 8.79 28.26
N HIS A 261 0.01 8.92 29.47
CA HIS A 261 0.77 8.83 30.71
C HIS A 261 1.41 7.46 30.89
N ALA A 262 0.68 6.37 30.60
CA ALA A 262 1.22 5.02 30.69
C ALA A 262 2.43 4.84 29.76
N TYR A 263 2.40 5.38 28.54
CA TYR A 263 3.56 5.34 27.65
C TYR A 263 4.74 6.12 28.22
N ARG A 264 4.52 7.37 28.65
CA ARG A 264 5.57 8.23 29.19
C ARG A 264 6.23 7.65 30.45
N ASP A 265 5.42 7.06 31.34
CA ASP A 265 5.90 6.61 32.64
C ASP A 265 6.52 5.19 32.56
N ALA A 266 6.06 4.34 31.64
CA ALA A 266 6.56 2.98 31.51
C ALA A 266 7.71 2.81 30.51
N LEU A 267 7.90 3.74 29.56
CA LEU A 267 8.92 3.66 28.51
C LEU A 267 10.00 4.73 28.75
N PRO A 268 11.17 4.37 29.32
CA PRO A 268 12.16 5.36 29.77
C PRO A 268 12.72 6.27 28.67
N SER A 269 12.74 5.80 27.43
CA SER A 269 13.25 6.55 26.28
C SER A 269 12.20 7.47 25.64
N VAL A 270 10.95 7.45 26.10
CA VAL A 270 9.86 8.29 25.56
C VAL A 270 9.97 9.71 26.09
N ARG A 271 10.10 10.67 25.17
CA ARG A 271 10.11 12.12 25.48
C ARG A 271 8.75 12.79 25.30
N SER A 272 7.92 12.29 24.38
CA SER A 272 6.58 12.81 24.15
C SER A 272 5.61 11.73 23.71
N ALA A 273 4.34 11.90 24.06
CA ALA A 273 3.24 11.02 23.69
C ALA A 273 2.06 11.85 23.17
N PHE A 274 1.55 11.50 21.99
CA PHE A 274 0.49 12.24 21.30
C PHE A 274 -0.65 11.32 20.88
N VAL A 275 -1.85 11.90 20.79
CA VAL A 275 -3.02 11.27 20.17
C VAL A 275 -3.30 11.98 18.85
N LEU A 276 -3.51 11.22 17.78
CA LEU A 276 -3.81 11.69 16.42
C LEU A 276 -5.28 11.44 16.05
#